data_AF-A0A847HLP6-F1
#
_entry.id   AF-A0A847HLP6-F1
#
_cell.length_a   1.000
_cell.length_b   1.000
_cell.length_c   1.000
_cell.angle_alpha   90.00
_cell.angle_beta   90.00
_cell.angle_gamma   90.00
#
_symmetry.space_group_name_H-M   'P 1'
#
loop_
_entity.id
_entity.type
_entity.pdbx_description
1 polymer ?
#
loop_
_entity_poly.entity_id
_entity_poly.type
_entity_poly.pdbx_seq_one_letter_code
_entity_poly.pdbx_strand_id
1 'polypeptide(L)'
;MSLRINQNVLSIKTYANLSQTSNRLEKSIQKLSSGLRINSAADDAAGLAISEKMRRQIRGLNRAALNAQDGISMIQTAEGALNESQSILQRMRELAIQASNDTLTSNDRLEIQKEVNQLRTEIDRISQGTEFNTKKLLDGSQSALISSSSKAVNGIVVGNAASGGDYNVSIALISGGISQMQRSQMFTDKNTGELADGTTKLEDIAEFYDANGQFLLDSPQQLTITGNSKDSSVTVDGQMNLNELAGAIQQAINSSNGLGMKNSTAEIVTTAATNVSGLGGYMQVVSGSVGEQGNFSIAGPQSVVDALGFSVARESKNNLVQIMIEDTQGIKTTVRTSSDRASGLLEGIDLQFDSQAAQVAGTGGIQSGLRLSADQSFTVNVGTSVATVTVVAGDWSMEGIARSIQDQIDTAVGVDGNLQGLEASIVEGEVRLSFDPAIASVGTTFTITAATAEELGIRNLGPTSGFVQGDKDDSKAISGFSQYHTTGGTLVTFTLTDADADASVITAYTTTNVAQAEDLIEIND
;
A
#
# COMPACT_ATOMS: atom_id res chain seq x y z
N MET A 1 101.68 23.93 -50.78
CA MET A 1 101.12 23.67 -52.12
C MET A 1 99.61 23.61 -52.03
N SER A 2 98.89 24.56 -52.67
CA SER A 2 97.44 24.80 -52.50
C SER A 2 96.59 24.53 -53.75
N LEU A 3 97.14 23.95 -54.82
CA LEU A 3 96.37 23.56 -56.00
C LEU A 3 96.60 22.08 -56.31
N ARG A 4 95.52 21.29 -56.29
CA ARG A 4 95.45 19.91 -56.78
C ARG A 4 94.31 19.82 -57.80
N ILE A 5 94.52 19.15 -58.94
CA ILE A 5 93.58 19.11 -60.08
C ILE A 5 92.56 17.97 -59.95
N ASN A 6 92.92 16.84 -59.33
CA ASN A 6 92.03 15.67 -59.18
C ASN A 6 90.84 15.88 -58.23
N GLN A 7 90.93 16.80 -57.26
CA GLN A 7 89.85 17.08 -56.33
C GLN A 7 89.55 18.57 -56.35
N ASN A 8 88.44 18.96 -56.99
CA ASN A 8 88.00 20.35 -57.00
C ASN A 8 87.23 20.66 -55.70
N VAL A 9 87.98 21.06 -54.67
CA VAL A 9 87.44 21.40 -53.35
C VAL A 9 86.49 22.61 -53.43
N LEU A 10 86.69 23.53 -54.37
CA LEU A 10 85.80 24.68 -54.57
C LEU A 10 84.42 24.23 -55.04
N SER A 11 84.35 23.33 -56.03
CA SER A 11 83.09 22.77 -56.54
C SER A 11 82.31 22.00 -55.48
N ILE A 12 83.01 21.22 -54.63
CA ILE A 12 82.38 20.48 -53.52
C ILE A 12 81.81 21.44 -52.47
N LYS A 13 82.55 22.50 -52.15
CA LYS A 13 82.08 23.55 -51.23
C LYS A 13 80.87 24.30 -51.79
N THR A 14 80.87 24.63 -53.08
CA THR A 14 79.70 25.27 -53.73
C THR A 14 78.49 24.33 -53.80
N TYR A 15 78.70 23.04 -54.04
CA TYR A 15 77.61 22.04 -54.05
C TYR A 15 77.01 21.84 -52.65
N ALA A 16 77.84 21.78 -51.60
CA ALA A 16 77.38 21.71 -50.22
C ALA A 16 76.54 22.94 -49.83
N ASN A 17 76.99 24.14 -50.22
CA ASN A 17 76.24 25.39 -49.99
C ASN A 17 74.92 25.43 -50.78
N LEU A 18 74.92 24.94 -52.03
CA LEU A 18 73.70 24.85 -52.86
C LEU A 18 72.69 23.89 -52.22
N SER A 19 73.13 22.69 -51.82
CA SER A 19 72.29 21.70 -51.13
C SER A 19 71.68 22.28 -49.85
N GLN A 20 72.46 22.99 -49.03
CA GLN A 20 71.95 23.67 -47.84
C GLN A 20 70.90 24.74 -48.19
N THR A 21 71.09 25.47 -49.30
CA THR A 21 70.15 26.50 -49.76
C THR A 21 68.85 25.89 -50.29
N SER A 22 68.93 24.81 -51.08
CA SER A 22 67.77 24.05 -51.55
C SER A 22 66.94 23.51 -50.39
N ASN A 23 67.57 22.94 -49.36
CA ASN A 23 66.88 22.44 -48.16
C ASN A 23 66.18 23.58 -47.38
N ARG A 24 66.77 24.78 -47.33
CA ARG A 24 66.14 25.96 -46.69
C ARG A 24 64.95 26.49 -47.50
N LEU A 25 65.04 26.46 -48.83
CA LEU A 25 63.95 26.81 -49.72
C LEU A 25 62.78 25.82 -49.56
N GLU A 26 63.06 24.53 -49.56
CA GLU A 26 62.06 23.47 -49.37
C GLU A 26 61.30 23.63 -48.04
N LYS A 27 62.02 23.87 -46.93
CA LYS A 27 61.39 24.17 -45.64
C LYS A 27 60.51 25.44 -45.68
N SER A 28 60.95 26.46 -46.42
CA SER A 28 60.18 27.70 -46.56
C SER A 28 58.90 27.49 -47.38
N ILE A 29 58.97 26.69 -48.45
CA ILE A 29 57.82 26.27 -49.25
C ILE A 29 56.85 25.43 -48.41
N GLN A 30 57.36 24.50 -47.59
CA GLN A 30 56.53 23.68 -46.71
C GLN A 30 55.75 24.54 -45.69
N LYS A 31 56.41 25.54 -45.08
CA LYS A 31 55.75 26.48 -44.17
C LYS A 31 54.71 27.33 -44.89
N LEU A 32 55.04 27.85 -46.07
CA LEU A 32 54.10 28.61 -46.91
C LEU A 32 52.86 27.77 -47.27
N SER A 33 53.06 26.52 -47.70
CA SER A 33 51.98 25.62 -48.11
C SER A 33 51.07 25.21 -46.94
N SER A 34 51.63 25.07 -45.74
CA SER A 34 50.87 24.70 -44.54
C SER A 34 50.19 25.88 -43.84
N GLY A 35 50.67 27.10 -44.07
CA GLY A 35 50.33 28.28 -43.26
C GLY A 35 50.84 28.24 -41.81
N LEU A 36 51.58 27.19 -41.40
CA LEU A 36 52.07 27.00 -40.04
C LEU A 36 53.57 27.28 -39.95
N ARG A 37 53.99 28.03 -38.93
CA ARG A 37 55.41 28.34 -38.67
C ARG A 37 56.21 27.10 -38.24
N ILE A 38 55.55 26.15 -37.56
CA ILE A 38 56.12 24.90 -37.02
C ILE A 38 55.31 23.74 -37.62
N ASN A 39 55.92 22.96 -38.51
CA ASN A 39 55.26 21.81 -39.16
C ASN A 39 55.71 20.46 -38.60
N SER A 40 56.93 20.39 -38.09
CA SER A 40 57.53 19.16 -37.59
C SER A 40 58.19 19.38 -36.23
N ALA A 41 58.34 18.31 -35.44
CA ALA A 41 59.04 18.36 -34.15
C ALA A 41 60.53 18.75 -34.31
N ALA A 42 61.09 18.57 -35.52
CA ALA A 42 62.46 18.96 -35.85
C ALA A 42 62.66 20.47 -36.03
N ASP A 43 61.59 21.25 -36.25
CA ASP A 43 61.68 22.70 -36.40
C ASP A 43 61.64 23.43 -35.04
N ASP A 44 60.78 22.98 -34.12
CA ASP A 44 60.70 23.45 -32.72
C ASP A 44 59.88 22.45 -31.88
N ALA A 45 60.57 21.54 -31.18
CA ALA A 45 59.92 20.50 -30.38
C ALA A 45 59.09 21.08 -29.21
N ALA A 46 59.58 22.14 -28.56
CA ALA A 46 58.89 22.77 -27.44
C ALA A 46 57.66 23.56 -27.91
N GLY A 47 57.80 24.33 -28.99
CA GLY A 47 56.70 25.06 -29.62
C GLY A 47 55.61 24.13 -30.17
N LEU A 48 55.99 23.01 -30.80
CA LEU A 48 55.04 21.99 -31.24
C LEU A 48 54.29 21.37 -30.05
N ALA A 49 54.99 20.98 -28.98
CA ALA A 49 54.38 20.39 -27.80
C ALA A 49 53.38 21.34 -27.11
N ILE A 50 53.71 22.63 -27.00
CA ILE A 50 52.80 23.66 -26.47
C ILE A 50 51.61 23.85 -27.42
N SER A 51 51.84 23.91 -28.73
CA SER A 51 50.76 24.08 -29.71
C SER A 51 49.78 22.89 -29.71
N GLU A 52 50.26 21.67 -29.55
CA GLU A 52 49.42 20.47 -29.43
C GLU A 52 48.71 20.40 -28.07
N LYS A 53 49.34 20.88 -26.98
CA LYS A 53 48.65 21.09 -25.70
C LYS A 53 47.48 22.08 -25.86
N MET A 54 47.71 23.22 -26.50
CA MET A 54 46.66 24.21 -26.74
C MET A 54 45.58 23.67 -27.68
N ARG A 55 45.93 22.97 -28.77
CA ARG A 55 44.94 22.31 -29.65
C ARG A 55 44.08 21.31 -28.90
N ARG A 56 44.67 20.50 -28.01
CA ARG A 56 43.91 19.59 -27.13
C ARG A 56 42.98 20.35 -26.19
N GLN A 57 43.46 21.43 -25.56
CA GLN A 57 42.63 22.28 -24.71
C GLN A 57 41.48 22.92 -25.48
N ILE A 58 41.72 23.46 -26.68
CA ILE A 58 40.67 24.04 -27.53
C ILE A 58 39.62 22.99 -27.88
N ARG A 59 40.02 21.78 -28.29
CA ARG A 59 39.06 20.68 -28.54
C ARG A 59 38.27 20.31 -27.28
N GLY A 60 38.93 20.28 -26.13
CA GLY A 60 38.28 20.04 -24.84
C GLY A 60 37.27 21.13 -24.47
N LEU A 61 37.63 22.40 -24.62
CA LEU A 61 36.76 23.55 -24.38
C LEU A 61 35.58 23.58 -25.35
N ASN A 62 35.77 23.26 -26.63
CA ASN A 62 34.67 23.15 -27.59
C ASN A 62 33.66 22.06 -27.19
N ARG A 63 34.13 20.92 -26.69
CA ARG A 63 33.24 19.87 -26.15
C ARG A 63 32.56 20.31 -24.87
N ALA A 64 33.27 20.97 -23.96
CA ALA A 64 32.68 21.54 -22.76
C ALA A 64 31.59 22.58 -23.07
N ALA A 65 31.79 23.41 -24.09
CA ALA A 65 30.80 24.38 -24.55
C ALA A 65 29.55 23.72 -25.11
N LEU A 66 29.69 22.64 -25.90
CA LEU A 66 28.55 21.85 -26.37
C LEU A 66 27.81 21.17 -25.20
N ASN A 67 28.54 20.55 -24.27
CA ASN A 67 27.92 19.94 -23.08
C ASN A 67 27.18 20.99 -22.22
N ALA A 68 27.70 22.22 -22.14
CA ALA A 68 27.02 23.32 -21.45
C ALA A 68 25.72 23.73 -22.18
N GLN A 69 25.70 23.71 -23.51
CA GLN A 69 24.48 23.95 -24.29
C GLN A 69 23.43 22.86 -24.04
N ASP A 70 23.83 21.59 -24.02
CA ASP A 70 22.93 20.49 -23.66
C ASP A 70 22.37 20.66 -22.24
N GLY A 71 23.21 21.11 -21.30
CA GLY A 71 22.79 21.46 -19.94
C GLY A 71 21.78 22.60 -19.89
N ILE A 72 21.96 23.65 -20.73
CA ILE A 72 20.98 24.74 -20.86
C ILE A 72 19.66 24.21 -21.39
N SER A 73 19.68 23.38 -22.44
CA SER A 73 18.46 22.78 -22.99
C SER A 73 17.72 21.92 -21.96
N MET A 74 18.45 21.12 -21.17
CA MET A 74 17.88 20.33 -20.09
C MET A 74 17.20 21.22 -19.03
N ILE A 75 17.85 22.30 -18.60
CA ILE A 75 17.30 23.25 -17.62
C ILE A 75 16.04 23.94 -18.19
N GLN A 76 16.06 24.35 -19.45
CA GLN A 76 14.90 24.97 -20.10
C GLN A 76 13.68 24.03 -20.17
N THR A 77 13.91 22.73 -20.41
CA THR A 77 12.83 21.73 -20.35
C THR A 77 12.26 21.62 -18.94
N ALA A 78 13.11 21.57 -17.91
CA ALA A 78 12.67 21.57 -16.52
C ALA A 78 11.92 22.86 -16.14
N GLU A 79 12.42 24.02 -16.55
CA GLU A 79 11.80 25.33 -16.30
C GLU A 79 10.42 25.44 -16.97
N GLY A 80 10.26 24.94 -18.19
CA GLY A 80 8.97 24.87 -18.86
C GLY A 80 7.94 24.07 -18.07
N ALA A 81 8.32 22.89 -17.58
CA ALA A 81 7.45 22.04 -16.76
C ALA A 81 7.13 22.67 -15.38
N LEU A 82 8.09 23.37 -14.77
CA LEU A 82 7.87 24.09 -13.52
C LEU A 82 6.94 25.30 -13.69
N ASN A 83 7.00 26.00 -14.82
CA ASN A 83 6.07 27.08 -15.14
C ASN A 83 4.62 26.57 -15.25
N GLU A 84 4.41 25.41 -15.87
CA GLU A 84 3.08 24.78 -15.89
C GLU A 84 2.62 24.36 -14.49
N SER A 85 3.51 23.75 -13.70
CA SER A 85 3.22 23.39 -12.31
C SER A 85 2.85 24.62 -11.47
N GLN A 86 3.52 25.76 -11.68
CA GLN A 86 3.21 27.02 -11.02
C GLN A 86 1.83 27.56 -11.41
N SER A 87 1.48 27.51 -12.70
CA SER A 87 0.14 27.91 -13.18
C SER A 87 -0.96 27.07 -12.52
N ILE A 88 -0.75 25.76 -12.40
CA ILE A 88 -1.69 24.85 -11.72
C ILE A 88 -1.81 25.20 -10.23
N LEU A 89 -0.69 25.43 -9.53
CA LEU A 89 -0.71 25.81 -8.11
C LEU A 89 -1.41 27.15 -7.87
N GLN A 90 -1.29 28.11 -8.80
CA GLN A 90 -2.06 29.36 -8.73
C GLN A 90 -3.56 29.09 -8.86
N ARG A 91 -3.98 28.22 -9.80
CA ARG A 91 -5.38 27.79 -9.93
C ARG A 91 -5.89 27.06 -8.68
N MET A 92 -5.10 26.16 -8.10
CA MET A 92 -5.45 25.48 -6.84
C MET A 92 -5.64 26.49 -5.69
N ARG A 93 -4.82 27.55 -5.64
CA ARG A 93 -4.99 28.62 -4.65
C ARG A 93 -6.28 29.40 -4.85
N GLU A 94 -6.64 29.74 -6.09
CA GLU A 94 -7.92 30.40 -6.39
C GLU A 94 -9.11 29.55 -5.92
N LEU A 95 -9.09 28.25 -6.22
CA LEU A 95 -10.10 27.29 -5.79
C LEU A 95 -10.19 27.20 -4.26
N ALA A 96 -9.06 27.20 -3.56
CA ALA A 96 -9.03 27.19 -2.11
C ALA A 96 -9.65 28.46 -1.50
N ILE A 97 -9.35 29.64 -2.07
CA ILE A 97 -9.97 30.90 -1.64
C ILE A 97 -11.47 30.89 -1.94
N GLN A 98 -11.87 30.36 -3.10
CA GLN A 98 -13.28 30.21 -3.45
C GLN A 98 -14.01 29.30 -2.46
N ALA A 99 -13.45 28.13 -2.14
CA ALA A 99 -14.02 27.18 -1.19
C ALA A 99 -14.12 27.72 0.25
N SER A 100 -13.27 28.69 0.62
CA SER A 100 -13.30 29.37 1.92
C SER A 100 -14.47 30.35 2.09
N ASN A 101 -15.27 30.60 1.06
CA ASN A 101 -16.43 31.49 1.16
C ASN A 101 -17.62 30.76 1.82
N ASP A 102 -18.13 31.32 2.92
CA ASP A 102 -19.25 30.76 3.70
C ASP A 102 -20.58 30.66 2.93
N THR A 103 -20.73 31.40 1.81
CA THR A 103 -21.96 31.35 1.00
C THR A 103 -22.09 30.11 0.13
N LEU A 104 -21.03 29.30 -0.01
CA LEU A 104 -21.05 28.07 -0.81
C LEU A 104 -21.68 26.91 -0.02
N THR A 105 -22.43 26.07 -0.74
CA THR A 105 -23.00 24.85 -0.16
C THR A 105 -21.93 23.77 -0.01
N SER A 106 -22.22 22.74 0.78
CA SER A 106 -21.30 21.58 0.91
C SER A 106 -21.09 20.83 -0.40
N ASN A 107 -22.10 20.80 -1.27
CA ASN A 107 -21.99 20.19 -2.60
C ASN A 107 -21.05 20.99 -3.52
N ASP A 108 -21.10 22.32 -3.48
CA ASP A 108 -20.19 23.17 -4.27
C ASP A 108 -18.74 22.99 -3.83
N ARG A 109 -18.50 22.86 -2.50
CA ARG A 109 -17.16 22.58 -1.96
C ARG A 109 -16.64 21.20 -2.39
N LEU A 110 -17.53 20.20 -2.52
CA LEU A 110 -17.15 18.87 -3.00
C LEU A 110 -16.71 18.90 -4.47
N GLU A 111 -17.41 19.65 -5.33
CA GLU A 111 -17.01 19.80 -6.74
C GLU A 111 -15.69 20.56 -6.89
N ILE A 112 -15.47 21.62 -6.09
CA ILE A 112 -14.16 22.30 -6.03
C ILE A 112 -13.06 21.33 -5.61
N GLN A 113 -13.31 20.46 -4.62
CA GLN A 113 -12.34 19.47 -4.17
C GLN A 113 -11.99 18.45 -5.28
N LYS A 114 -12.97 18.05 -6.11
CA LYS A 114 -12.71 17.19 -7.27
C LYS A 114 -11.78 17.87 -8.28
N GLU A 115 -11.98 19.16 -8.58
CA GLU A 115 -11.08 19.93 -9.44
C GLU A 115 -9.66 20.00 -8.83
N VAL A 116 -9.54 20.30 -7.53
CA VAL A 116 -8.24 20.32 -6.83
C VAL A 116 -7.53 18.96 -6.90
N ASN A 117 -8.26 17.85 -6.74
CA ASN A 117 -7.69 16.50 -6.84
C ASN A 117 -7.19 16.18 -8.25
N GLN A 118 -7.91 16.61 -9.29
CA GLN A 118 -7.46 16.48 -10.68
C GLN A 118 -6.20 17.30 -10.95
N LEU A 119 -6.17 18.56 -10.50
CA LEU A 119 -5.00 19.44 -10.63
C LEU A 119 -3.76 18.86 -9.92
N ARG A 120 -3.95 18.26 -8.73
CA ARG A 120 -2.88 17.54 -8.03
C ARG A 120 -2.34 16.37 -8.87
N THR A 121 -3.23 15.55 -9.42
CA THR A 121 -2.85 14.42 -10.29
C THR A 121 -2.09 14.90 -11.53
N GLU A 122 -2.46 16.05 -12.07
CA GLU A 122 -1.77 16.64 -13.22
C GLU A 122 -0.37 17.15 -12.87
N ILE A 123 -0.17 17.74 -11.69
CA ILE A 123 1.18 18.07 -11.19
C ILE A 123 2.05 16.81 -11.08
N ASP A 124 1.51 15.74 -10.51
CA ASP A 124 2.23 14.46 -10.37
C ASP A 124 2.60 13.89 -11.76
N ARG A 125 1.70 14.00 -12.74
CA ARG A 125 1.94 13.60 -14.13
C ARG A 125 3.03 14.43 -14.79
N ILE A 126 3.05 15.76 -14.59
CA ILE A 126 4.10 16.64 -15.13
C ILE A 126 5.46 16.28 -14.51
N SER A 127 5.52 16.07 -13.19
CA SER A 127 6.73 15.65 -12.49
C SER A 127 7.30 14.34 -13.05
N GLN A 128 6.46 13.30 -13.19
CA GLN A 128 6.87 11.98 -13.68
C GLN A 128 7.11 11.94 -15.20
N GLY A 129 6.42 12.78 -15.97
CA GLY A 129 6.49 12.83 -17.42
C GLY A 129 7.67 13.65 -17.97
N THR A 130 8.21 14.60 -17.20
CA THR A 130 9.27 15.50 -17.66
C THR A 130 10.61 14.80 -17.74
N GLU A 131 11.11 14.62 -18.96
CA GLU A 131 12.36 13.94 -19.23
C GLU A 131 13.21 14.63 -20.29
N PHE A 132 14.53 14.51 -20.18
CA PHE A 132 15.50 14.93 -21.19
C PHE A 132 16.48 13.79 -21.47
N ASN A 133 16.52 13.33 -22.71
CA ASN A 133 17.35 12.19 -23.12
C ASN A 133 17.17 10.99 -22.17
N THR A 134 15.91 10.58 -21.99
CA THR A 134 15.43 9.50 -21.09
C THR A 134 15.71 9.67 -19.59
N LYS A 135 16.29 10.80 -19.16
CA LYS A 135 16.47 11.12 -17.75
C LYS A 135 15.30 11.92 -17.22
N LYS A 136 14.65 11.42 -16.16
CA LYS A 136 13.62 12.15 -15.42
C LYS A 136 14.24 13.35 -14.70
N LEU A 137 13.60 14.51 -14.79
CA LEU A 137 14.16 15.76 -14.29
C LEU A 137 13.54 16.22 -12.96
N LEU A 138 12.26 15.92 -12.73
CA LEU A 138 11.44 16.52 -11.67
C LEU A 138 10.84 15.51 -10.69
N ASP A 139 11.28 14.26 -10.73
CA ASP A 139 10.79 13.17 -9.88
C ASP A 139 11.64 12.93 -8.60
N GLY A 140 12.71 13.70 -8.42
CA GLY A 140 13.66 13.55 -7.30
C GLY A 140 14.68 12.42 -7.46
N SER A 141 14.53 11.54 -8.45
CA SER A 141 15.38 10.34 -8.63
C SER A 141 16.85 10.65 -8.96
N GLN A 142 17.13 11.82 -9.52
CA GLN A 142 18.50 12.23 -9.86
C GLN A 142 19.33 12.74 -8.68
N SER A 143 18.72 13.03 -7.52
CA SER A 143 19.44 13.56 -6.35
C SER A 143 20.03 12.43 -5.46
N ALA A 144 19.38 11.27 -5.38
CA ALA A 144 19.93 10.09 -4.72
C ALA A 144 19.38 8.78 -5.31
N LEU A 145 20.24 7.77 -5.44
CA LEU A 145 19.83 6.41 -5.75
C LEU A 145 19.41 5.73 -4.45
N ILE A 146 18.12 5.43 -4.33
CA ILE A 146 17.58 4.73 -3.17
C ILE A 146 17.14 3.34 -3.61
N SER A 147 17.60 2.32 -2.89
CA SER A 147 17.15 0.95 -3.02
C SER A 147 16.70 0.45 -1.66
N SER A 148 15.46 -0.01 -1.56
CA SER A 148 14.95 -0.70 -0.37
C SER A 148 14.88 -2.21 -0.61
N SER A 149 15.15 -2.99 0.43
CA SER A 149 15.00 -4.45 0.41
C SER A 149 13.54 -4.90 0.51
N SER A 150 12.65 -4.02 0.99
CA SER A 150 11.22 -4.26 1.13
C SER A 150 10.42 -3.29 0.27
N LYS A 151 9.37 -3.78 -0.40
CA LYS A 151 8.43 -2.96 -1.17
C LYS A 151 7.58 -2.03 -0.27
N ALA A 152 7.50 -2.32 1.02
CA ALA A 152 6.67 -1.57 1.97
C ALA A 152 7.30 -0.24 2.42
N VAL A 153 8.58 -0.01 2.12
CA VAL A 153 9.30 1.23 2.47
C VAL A 153 9.95 1.78 1.21
N ASN A 154 9.63 3.02 0.87
CA ASN A 154 10.20 3.76 -0.24
C ASN A 154 10.87 5.03 0.28
N GLY A 155 12.04 5.38 -0.22
CA GLY A 155 12.67 6.66 0.11
C GLY A 155 12.35 7.69 -0.95
N ILE A 156 11.84 8.84 -0.53
CA ILE A 156 11.58 9.99 -1.40
C ILE A 156 12.67 11.02 -1.17
N VAL A 157 13.36 11.40 -2.24
CA VAL A 157 14.38 12.46 -2.16
C VAL A 157 13.69 13.81 -2.22
N VAL A 158 13.71 14.54 -1.11
CA VAL A 158 13.06 15.85 -0.95
C VAL A 158 14.07 16.99 -0.93
N GLY A 159 15.37 16.67 -0.83
CA GLY A 159 16.45 17.65 -0.82
C GLY A 159 17.78 17.10 -1.30
N ASN A 160 18.86 17.78 -0.92
CA ASN A 160 20.21 17.33 -1.22
C ASN A 160 20.56 16.21 -0.24
N ALA A 161 20.66 14.98 -0.73
CA ALA A 161 20.99 13.84 0.13
C ALA A 161 22.46 13.92 0.57
N ALA A 162 22.69 14.18 1.86
CA ALA A 162 24.03 14.25 2.41
C ALA A 162 24.54 12.83 2.70
N SER A 163 25.32 12.29 1.76
CA SER A 163 26.09 11.04 1.86
C SER A 163 25.27 9.73 1.75
N GLY A 164 25.75 8.84 0.88
CA GLY A 164 25.21 7.49 0.72
C GLY A 164 25.68 6.53 1.82
N GLY A 165 24.84 5.55 2.15
CA GLY A 165 25.12 4.49 3.12
C GLY A 165 23.94 3.52 3.21
N ASP A 166 24.19 2.31 3.71
CA ASP A 166 23.15 1.35 4.02
C ASP A 166 22.56 1.67 5.40
N TYR A 167 21.24 1.67 5.50
CA TYR A 167 20.51 1.93 6.74
C TYR A 167 19.54 0.79 7.02
N ASN A 168 19.49 0.33 8.26
CA ASN A 168 18.44 -0.56 8.72
C ASN A 168 17.25 0.27 9.18
N VAL A 169 16.08 0.04 8.60
CA VAL A 169 14.84 0.76 8.93
C VAL A 169 13.96 -0.17 9.74
N SER A 170 13.61 0.23 10.96
CA SER A 170 12.62 -0.45 11.78
C SER A 170 11.44 0.48 12.06
N ILE A 171 10.23 -0.07 11.97
CA ILE A 171 8.98 0.64 12.22
C ILE A 171 8.31 -0.04 13.41
N ALA A 172 8.01 0.73 14.46
CA ALA A 172 7.31 0.27 15.64
C ALA A 172 6.02 1.08 15.81
N LEU A 173 4.90 0.40 16.04
CA LEU A 173 3.66 1.06 16.40
C LEU A 173 3.73 1.56 17.85
N ILE A 174 3.44 2.85 18.07
CA ILE A 174 3.30 3.41 19.41
C ILE A 174 1.83 3.36 19.85
N SER A 175 0.92 3.77 18.97
CA SER A 175 -0.51 3.73 19.20
C SER A 175 -1.21 3.27 17.94
N GLY A 176 -2.04 2.24 18.07
CA GLY A 176 -2.99 1.86 17.04
C GLY A 176 -3.97 3.02 16.82
N GLY A 177 -4.26 3.28 15.56
CA GLY A 177 -5.31 4.21 15.18
C GLY A 177 -6.67 3.62 15.52
N ILE A 178 -7.69 4.47 15.44
CA ILE A 178 -9.08 4.12 15.72
C ILE A 178 -9.89 4.28 14.42
N SER A 179 -10.74 3.31 14.12
CA SER A 179 -11.72 3.45 13.03
C SER A 179 -12.92 4.28 13.44
N GLN A 180 -13.48 5.02 12.49
CA GLN A 180 -14.74 5.73 12.70
C GLN A 180 -15.89 4.73 12.96
N MET A 181 -16.78 5.10 13.88
CA MET A 181 -18.05 4.42 14.11
C MET A 181 -19.18 5.44 14.03
N GLN A 182 -20.19 5.15 13.23
CA GLN A 182 -21.43 5.90 13.17
C GLN A 182 -22.59 5.06 13.67
N ARG A 183 -23.56 5.70 14.31
CA ARG A 183 -24.80 5.07 14.77
C ARG A 183 -25.98 5.86 14.25
N SER A 184 -27.00 5.17 13.77
CA SER A 184 -28.30 5.78 13.46
C SER A 184 -29.00 6.18 14.75
N GLN A 185 -30.14 6.85 14.60
CA GLN A 185 -31.10 6.92 15.69
C GLN A 185 -31.74 5.55 15.96
N MET A 186 -32.41 5.43 17.10
CA MET A 186 -33.20 4.25 17.41
C MET A 186 -34.46 4.25 16.54
N PHE A 187 -34.71 3.13 15.87
CA PHE A 187 -35.88 2.90 15.04
C PHE A 187 -36.97 2.21 15.85
N THR A 188 -38.21 2.65 15.63
CA THR A 188 -39.39 2.11 16.29
C THR A 188 -40.37 1.59 15.25
N ASP A 189 -40.95 0.42 15.46
CA ASP A 189 -42.05 -0.07 14.62
C ASP A 189 -43.31 0.77 14.89
N LYS A 190 -43.88 1.36 13.83
CA LYS A 190 -45.06 2.25 13.92
C LYS A 190 -46.31 1.52 14.38
N ASN A 191 -46.41 0.21 14.11
CA ASN A 191 -47.61 -0.58 14.38
C ASN A 191 -47.63 -1.08 15.83
N THR A 192 -46.46 -1.44 16.35
CA THR A 192 -46.32 -2.03 17.70
C THR A 192 -45.82 -1.03 18.74
N GLY A 193 -45.08 0.00 18.32
CA GLY A 193 -44.40 0.94 19.22
C GLY A 193 -43.16 0.35 19.90
N GLU A 194 -42.76 -0.87 19.52
CA GLU A 194 -41.55 -1.52 20.04
C GLU A 194 -40.31 -1.12 19.21
N LEU A 195 -39.12 -1.32 19.77
CA LEU A 195 -37.87 -1.09 19.05
C LEU A 195 -37.78 -2.05 17.86
N ALA A 196 -37.43 -1.52 16.69
CA ALA A 196 -37.32 -2.30 15.48
C ALA A 196 -36.18 -3.33 15.54
N ASP A 197 -36.32 -4.40 14.77
CA ASP A 197 -35.28 -5.40 14.57
C ASP A 197 -34.78 -5.42 13.12
N GLY A 198 -33.80 -6.28 12.82
CA GLY A 198 -33.26 -6.40 11.48
C GLY A 198 -34.27 -6.85 10.40
N THR A 199 -35.38 -7.48 10.80
CA THR A 199 -36.42 -7.97 9.88
C THR A 199 -37.54 -6.96 9.63
N THR A 200 -37.60 -5.91 10.47
CA THR A 200 -38.58 -4.84 10.35
C THR A 200 -38.35 -4.07 9.04
N LYS A 201 -39.41 -3.92 8.25
CA LYS A 201 -39.36 -3.20 6.98
C LYS A 201 -39.32 -1.70 7.19
N LEU A 202 -38.66 -0.98 6.29
CA LEU A 202 -38.59 0.48 6.31
C LEU A 202 -39.98 1.14 6.23
N GLU A 203 -40.94 0.53 5.53
CA GLU A 203 -42.36 0.98 5.51
C GLU A 203 -43.05 0.94 6.88
N ASP A 204 -42.57 0.10 7.80
CA ASP A 204 -43.10 -0.08 9.15
C ASP A 204 -42.31 0.72 10.20
N ILE A 205 -41.23 1.42 9.83
CA ILE A 205 -40.46 2.25 10.75
C ILE A 205 -41.10 3.63 10.91
N ALA A 206 -41.38 4.03 12.16
CA ALA A 206 -42.04 5.28 12.50
C ALA A 206 -41.24 6.52 12.05
N GLU A 207 -39.91 6.47 12.13
CA GLU A 207 -39.01 7.58 11.79
C GLU A 207 -39.01 7.91 10.29
N PHE A 208 -39.51 7.02 9.42
CA PHE A 208 -39.66 7.27 7.98
C PHE A 208 -40.99 7.92 7.59
N TYR A 209 -41.75 8.43 8.55
CA TYR A 209 -42.97 9.21 8.31
C TYR A 209 -42.77 10.66 8.74
N ASP A 210 -43.26 11.60 7.93
CA ASP A 210 -43.25 13.01 8.28
C ASP A 210 -44.32 13.36 9.34
N ALA A 211 -44.32 14.62 9.80
CA ALA A 211 -45.30 15.10 10.78
C ALA A 211 -46.77 15.02 10.30
N ASN A 212 -47.01 14.85 8.99
CA ASN A 212 -48.34 14.69 8.40
C ASN A 212 -48.71 13.21 8.20
N GLY A 213 -47.83 12.27 8.56
CA GLY A 213 -48.03 10.84 8.39
C GLY A 213 -47.80 10.34 6.96
N GLN A 214 -47.11 11.12 6.11
CA GLN A 214 -46.70 10.70 4.77
C GLN A 214 -45.37 9.94 4.83
N PHE A 215 -45.31 8.80 4.14
CA PHE A 215 -44.11 7.97 4.07
C PHE A 215 -43.04 8.60 3.17
N LEU A 216 -41.81 8.67 3.65
CA LEU A 216 -40.70 9.36 2.99
C LEU A 216 -40.12 8.58 1.78
N LEU A 217 -40.33 7.26 1.72
CA LEU A 217 -39.79 6.37 0.67
C LEU A 217 -40.89 5.83 -0.26
N ASP A 218 -41.92 6.63 -0.56
CA ASP A 218 -42.97 6.28 -1.56
C ASP A 218 -42.39 6.07 -2.98
N SER A 219 -41.17 6.57 -3.21
CA SER A 219 -40.33 6.19 -4.34
C SER A 219 -38.90 5.91 -3.85
N PRO A 220 -38.16 4.99 -4.50
CA PRO A 220 -36.79 4.68 -4.12
C PRO A 220 -35.91 5.92 -4.11
N GLN A 221 -35.19 6.13 -3.00
CA GLN A 221 -34.25 7.24 -2.81
C GLN A 221 -32.82 6.74 -2.89
N GLN A 222 -31.86 7.62 -3.18
CA GLN A 222 -30.45 7.25 -3.23
C GLN A 222 -29.67 7.93 -2.10
N LEU A 223 -28.94 7.13 -1.33
CA LEU A 223 -27.90 7.58 -0.42
C LEU A 223 -26.55 7.52 -1.13
N THR A 224 -25.72 8.53 -0.92
CA THR A 224 -24.32 8.56 -1.31
C THR A 224 -23.47 8.41 -0.06
N ILE A 225 -22.64 7.37 -0.03
CA ILE A 225 -21.62 7.17 0.98
C ILE A 225 -20.31 7.64 0.38
N THR A 226 -19.65 8.59 1.02
CA THR A 226 -18.36 9.14 0.60
C THR A 226 -17.32 8.76 1.64
N GLY A 227 -16.17 8.25 1.21
CA GLY A 227 -15.06 7.87 2.08
C GLY A 227 -13.87 7.35 1.28
N ASN A 228 -12.66 7.38 1.85
CA ASN A 228 -11.44 6.95 1.16
C ASN A 228 -11.25 7.54 -0.26
N SER A 229 -11.63 8.83 -0.44
CA SER A 229 -11.61 9.54 -1.73
C SER A 229 -12.45 8.92 -2.85
N LYS A 230 -13.43 8.07 -2.50
CA LYS A 230 -14.41 7.47 -3.41
C LYS A 230 -15.83 7.78 -2.94
N ASP A 231 -16.76 7.62 -3.87
CA ASP A 231 -18.20 7.71 -3.61
C ASP A 231 -18.85 6.38 -4.01
N SER A 232 -19.81 5.91 -3.21
CA SER A 232 -20.64 4.75 -3.51
C SER A 232 -22.09 5.08 -3.25
N SER A 233 -23.00 4.63 -4.10
CA SER A 233 -24.44 4.85 -3.90
C SER A 233 -25.13 3.61 -3.35
N VAL A 234 -26.13 3.83 -2.49
CA VAL A 234 -27.05 2.83 -1.95
C VAL A 234 -28.46 3.30 -2.26
N THR A 235 -29.24 2.48 -2.96
CA THR A 235 -30.66 2.75 -3.18
C THR A 235 -31.45 2.28 -1.96
N VAL A 236 -32.31 3.15 -1.42
CA VAL A 236 -33.18 2.90 -0.28
C VAL A 236 -34.63 2.87 -0.74
N ASP A 237 -35.33 1.77 -0.47
CA ASP A 237 -36.71 1.49 -0.87
C ASP A 237 -37.49 1.09 0.38
N GLY A 238 -38.75 1.53 0.49
CA GLY A 238 -39.60 1.20 1.63
C GLY A 238 -39.88 -0.29 1.82
N GLN A 239 -39.75 -1.09 0.77
CA GLN A 239 -39.92 -2.55 0.85
C GLN A 239 -38.75 -3.28 1.49
N MET A 240 -37.58 -2.64 1.59
CA MET A 240 -36.42 -3.27 2.22
C MET A 240 -36.57 -3.33 3.74
N ASN A 241 -36.00 -4.36 4.35
CA ASN A 241 -35.82 -4.44 5.79
C ASN A 241 -34.49 -3.81 6.25
N LEU A 242 -34.36 -3.59 7.56
CA LEU A 242 -33.18 -2.97 8.14
C LEU A 242 -31.89 -3.79 7.90
N ASN A 243 -31.97 -5.12 7.87
CA ASN A 243 -30.83 -5.99 7.53
C ASN A 243 -30.39 -5.83 6.07
N GLU A 244 -31.33 -5.71 5.14
CA GLU A 244 -31.04 -5.46 3.72
C GLU A 244 -30.38 -4.08 3.53
N LEU A 245 -30.87 -3.05 4.22
CA LEU A 245 -30.26 -1.73 4.21
C LEU A 245 -28.83 -1.77 4.78
N ALA A 246 -28.64 -2.42 5.94
CA ALA A 246 -27.33 -2.59 6.55
C ALA A 246 -26.38 -3.36 5.62
N GLY A 247 -26.84 -4.44 4.99
CA GLY A 247 -26.09 -5.19 4.00
C GLY A 247 -25.70 -4.35 2.77
N ALA A 248 -26.61 -3.52 2.26
CA ALA A 248 -26.33 -2.64 1.14
C ALA A 248 -25.30 -1.54 1.49
N ILE A 249 -25.39 -0.96 2.69
CA ILE A 249 -24.40 -0.01 3.22
C ILE A 249 -23.04 -0.70 3.40
N GLN A 250 -23.00 -1.89 4.00
CA GLN A 250 -21.78 -2.66 4.16
C GLN A 250 -21.13 -2.97 2.81
N GLN A 251 -21.91 -3.36 1.81
CA GLN A 251 -21.41 -3.64 0.47
C GLN A 251 -20.85 -2.39 -0.21
N ALA A 252 -21.54 -1.25 -0.09
CA ALA A 252 -21.08 0.03 -0.62
C ALA A 252 -19.75 0.48 0.00
N ILE A 253 -19.52 0.17 1.28
CA ILE A 253 -18.26 0.50 1.96
C ILE A 253 -17.14 -0.51 1.63
N ASN A 254 -17.44 -1.81 1.66
CA ASN A 254 -16.43 -2.88 1.49
C ASN A 254 -16.00 -3.13 0.05
N SER A 255 -16.91 -2.96 -0.92
CA SER A 255 -16.66 -3.30 -2.32
C SER A 255 -15.53 -2.48 -2.92
N SER A 256 -14.70 -3.10 -3.76
CA SER A 256 -13.63 -2.39 -4.50
C SER A 256 -14.18 -1.35 -5.48
N ASN A 257 -15.40 -1.58 -5.98
CA ASN A 257 -16.16 -0.66 -6.82
C ASN A 257 -16.95 0.38 -5.99
N GLY A 258 -17.08 0.17 -4.69
CA GLY A 258 -17.57 1.16 -3.73
C GLY A 258 -16.38 1.92 -3.12
N LEU A 259 -16.34 2.05 -1.80
CA LEU A 259 -15.26 2.79 -1.11
C LEU A 259 -13.94 2.01 -0.98
N GLY A 260 -13.97 0.68 -1.14
CA GLY A 260 -12.81 -0.20 -0.98
C GLY A 260 -12.27 -0.26 0.45
N MET A 261 -13.06 0.18 1.44
CA MET A 261 -12.74 0.13 2.85
C MET A 261 -13.06 -1.27 3.37
N LYS A 262 -12.17 -2.22 3.07
CA LYS A 262 -12.35 -3.64 3.44
C LYS A 262 -12.53 -3.81 4.96
N ASN A 263 -13.26 -4.86 5.36
CA ASN A 263 -13.57 -5.21 6.75
C ASN A 263 -14.46 -4.19 7.51
N SER A 264 -15.14 -3.30 6.80
CA SER A 264 -16.17 -2.46 7.41
C SER A 264 -17.40 -3.29 7.69
N THR A 265 -18.06 -3.00 8.80
CA THR A 265 -19.28 -3.69 9.23
C THR A 265 -20.42 -2.69 9.30
N ALA A 266 -21.60 -3.10 8.84
CA ALA A 266 -22.85 -2.39 9.11
C ALA A 266 -23.86 -3.41 9.61
N GLU A 267 -24.40 -3.18 10.80
CA GLU A 267 -25.25 -4.14 11.50
C GLU A 267 -26.40 -3.42 12.22
N ILE A 268 -27.50 -4.15 12.44
CA ILE A 268 -28.61 -3.69 13.26
C ILE A 268 -28.42 -4.24 14.67
N VAL A 269 -28.27 -3.33 15.63
CA VAL A 269 -28.13 -3.68 17.05
C VAL A 269 -29.51 -3.79 17.65
N THR A 270 -29.95 -5.01 17.94
CA THR A 270 -31.26 -5.29 18.55
C THR A 270 -31.19 -5.23 20.08
N THR A 271 -32.36 -5.12 20.72
CA THR A 271 -32.47 -5.22 22.20
C THR A 271 -31.96 -6.56 22.72
N ALA A 272 -32.13 -7.63 21.95
CA ALA A 272 -31.58 -8.95 22.28
C ALA A 272 -30.04 -8.96 22.25
N ALA A 273 -29.42 -8.23 21.31
CA ALA A 273 -27.97 -8.13 21.21
C ALA A 273 -27.33 -7.35 22.39
N THR A 274 -28.04 -6.37 22.96
CA THR A 274 -27.50 -5.56 24.07
C THR A 274 -27.80 -6.13 25.45
N ASN A 275 -28.79 -7.02 25.59
CA ASN A 275 -29.36 -7.49 26.85
C ASN A 275 -29.85 -6.37 27.79
N VAL A 276 -30.08 -5.16 27.26
CA VAL A 276 -30.55 -4.01 28.03
C VAL A 276 -31.90 -3.56 27.47
N SER A 277 -32.94 -3.68 28.30
CA SER A 277 -34.30 -3.26 27.94
C SER A 277 -34.32 -1.78 27.52
N GLY A 278 -34.88 -1.50 26.35
CA GLY A 278 -34.96 -0.15 25.79
C GLY A 278 -33.69 0.34 25.10
N LEU A 279 -32.68 -0.51 24.92
CA LEU A 279 -31.45 -0.20 24.18
C LEU A 279 -31.30 -1.14 22.98
N GLY A 280 -31.61 -0.66 21.79
CA GLY A 280 -31.60 -1.45 20.56
C GLY A 280 -32.33 -0.73 19.43
N GLY A 281 -32.52 -1.41 18.31
CA GLY A 281 -33.20 -0.89 17.13
C GLY A 281 -32.43 0.19 16.40
N TYR A 282 -31.12 0.30 16.56
CA TYR A 282 -30.29 1.24 15.80
C TYR A 282 -29.29 0.49 14.93
N MET A 283 -28.92 1.09 13.82
CA MET A 283 -27.86 0.64 12.93
C MET A 283 -26.52 1.18 13.40
N GLN A 284 -25.51 0.31 13.44
CA GLN A 284 -24.13 0.66 13.73
C GLN A 284 -23.29 0.38 12.49
N VAL A 285 -22.48 1.35 12.08
CA VAL A 285 -21.54 1.22 10.96
C VAL A 285 -20.14 1.50 11.47
N VAL A 286 -19.23 0.54 11.33
CA VAL A 286 -17.82 0.66 11.73
C VAL A 286 -16.96 0.53 10.49
N SER A 287 -16.06 1.50 10.28
CA SER A 287 -15.08 1.42 9.22
C SER A 287 -14.04 0.32 9.52
N GLY A 288 -13.73 -0.50 8.52
CA GLY A 288 -12.62 -1.46 8.56
C GLY A 288 -11.26 -0.83 8.28
N SER A 289 -11.26 0.42 7.80
CA SER A 289 -10.06 1.23 7.64
C SER A 289 -9.87 2.15 8.86
N VAL A 290 -8.63 2.25 9.33
CA VAL A 290 -8.25 3.00 10.52
C VAL A 290 -7.68 4.36 10.14
N GLY A 291 -7.92 5.38 10.96
CA GLY A 291 -7.45 6.75 10.71
C GLY A 291 -8.29 7.50 9.69
N GLU A 292 -7.70 8.51 9.07
CA GLU A 292 -8.38 9.44 8.16
C GLU A 292 -8.95 8.75 6.91
N GLN A 293 -8.29 7.68 6.43
CA GLN A 293 -8.82 6.81 5.37
C GLN A 293 -10.08 6.04 5.80
N GLY A 294 -10.27 5.90 7.12
CA GLY A 294 -11.43 5.31 7.77
C GLY A 294 -12.64 6.23 7.89
N ASN A 295 -12.52 7.49 7.47
CA ASN A 295 -13.64 8.42 7.50
C ASN A 295 -14.61 8.13 6.37
N PHE A 296 -15.88 8.04 6.73
CA PHE A 296 -16.98 7.99 5.80
C PHE A 296 -18.10 8.94 6.23
N SER A 297 -18.90 9.37 5.27
CA SER A 297 -20.11 10.16 5.50
C SER A 297 -21.23 9.64 4.63
N ILE A 298 -22.44 9.62 5.20
CA ILE A 298 -23.65 9.25 4.47
C ILE A 298 -24.41 10.54 4.16
N ALA A 299 -24.70 10.77 2.88
CA ALA A 299 -25.44 11.91 2.37
C ALA A 299 -26.61 11.44 1.51
N GLY A 300 -27.64 12.27 1.37
CA GLY A 300 -28.83 11.94 0.59
C GLY A 300 -29.91 13.02 0.74
N PRO A 301 -31.15 12.74 0.32
CA PRO A 301 -32.28 13.61 0.57
C PRO A 301 -32.42 13.88 2.08
N GLN A 302 -32.59 15.14 2.47
CA GLN A 302 -32.54 15.57 3.87
C GLN A 302 -33.55 14.82 4.74
N SER A 303 -34.76 14.58 4.25
CA SER A 303 -35.78 13.81 4.97
C SER A 303 -35.34 12.38 5.30
N VAL A 304 -34.62 11.71 4.40
CA VAL A 304 -34.12 10.34 4.60
C VAL A 304 -32.92 10.33 5.53
N VAL A 305 -32.01 11.30 5.41
CA VAL A 305 -30.86 11.42 6.32
C VAL A 305 -31.31 11.74 7.74
N ASP A 306 -32.32 12.61 7.91
CA ASP A 306 -32.92 12.94 9.20
C ASP A 306 -33.68 11.72 9.77
N ALA A 307 -34.37 10.93 8.94
CA ALA A 307 -35.02 9.68 9.33
C ALA A 307 -34.04 8.57 9.72
N LEU A 308 -32.83 8.55 9.16
CA LEU A 308 -31.77 7.62 9.58
C LEU A 308 -31.01 8.15 10.80
N GLY A 309 -30.87 9.47 10.95
CA GLY A 309 -30.29 10.10 12.14
C GLY A 309 -28.85 9.65 12.45
N PHE A 310 -28.02 9.39 11.43
CA PHE A 310 -26.65 8.95 11.65
C PHE A 310 -25.80 10.03 12.35
N SER A 311 -25.11 9.61 13.41
CA SER A 311 -24.19 10.45 14.18
C SER A 311 -22.86 9.71 14.42
N VAL A 312 -21.77 10.47 14.50
CA VAL A 312 -20.45 9.90 14.78
C VAL A 312 -20.36 9.54 16.26
N ALA A 313 -20.43 8.24 16.57
CA ALA A 313 -20.29 7.73 17.93
C ALA A 313 -18.81 7.60 18.32
N ARG A 314 -17.92 7.40 17.35
CA ARG A 314 -16.47 7.36 17.55
C ARG A 314 -15.74 7.99 16.37
N GLU A 315 -14.92 9.00 16.66
CA GLU A 315 -14.05 9.63 15.66
C GLU A 315 -12.88 8.71 15.30
N SER A 316 -12.45 8.77 14.03
CA SER A 316 -11.24 8.07 13.61
C SER A 316 -9.99 8.77 14.16
N LYS A 317 -8.91 8.00 14.38
CA LYS A 317 -7.60 8.53 14.73
C LYS A 317 -6.51 7.80 13.95
N ASN A 318 -5.55 8.54 13.40
CA ASN A 318 -4.41 7.97 12.69
C ASN A 318 -3.53 7.16 13.64
N ASN A 319 -2.82 6.16 13.10
CA ASN A 319 -1.78 5.46 13.85
C ASN A 319 -0.69 6.44 14.24
N LEU A 320 -0.04 6.18 15.37
CA LEU A 320 1.22 6.81 15.71
C LEU A 320 2.32 5.76 15.57
N VAL A 321 3.21 5.96 14.60
CA VAL A 321 4.34 5.08 14.35
C VAL A 321 5.66 5.76 14.73
N GLN A 322 6.57 4.97 15.28
CA GLN A 322 7.97 5.33 15.46
C GLN A 322 8.77 4.66 14.37
N ILE A 323 9.48 5.45 13.58
CA ILE A 323 10.46 4.94 12.63
C ILE A 323 11.82 5.17 13.26
N MET A 324 12.64 4.13 13.28
CA MET A 324 14.05 4.20 13.64
C MET A 324 14.87 3.81 12.42
N ILE A 325 15.83 4.65 12.06
CA ILE A 325 16.92 4.26 11.19
C ILE A 325 18.14 3.96 12.05
N GLU A 326 18.90 2.94 11.66
CA GLU A 326 20.19 2.61 12.23
C GLU A 326 21.22 2.59 11.09
N ASP A 327 22.29 3.38 11.22
CA ASP A 327 23.39 3.37 10.24
C ASP A 327 24.34 2.17 10.48
N THR A 328 25.28 1.96 9.56
CA THR A 328 26.32 0.91 9.69
C THR A 328 27.26 1.08 10.90
N GLN A 329 27.22 2.24 11.57
CA GLN A 329 27.99 2.54 12.78
C GLN A 329 27.14 2.41 14.07
N GLY A 330 25.88 1.98 13.96
CA GLY A 330 24.95 1.78 15.07
C GLY A 330 24.30 3.07 15.61
N ILE A 331 24.44 4.20 14.91
CA ILE A 331 23.76 5.45 15.27
C ILE A 331 22.29 5.34 14.91
N LYS A 332 21.43 5.60 15.90
CA LYS A 332 19.97 5.49 15.78
C LYS A 332 19.33 6.86 15.74
N THR A 333 18.58 7.13 14.68
CA THR A 333 17.73 8.32 14.57
C THR A 333 16.28 7.88 14.56
N THR A 334 15.46 8.47 15.42
CA THR A 334 14.04 8.10 15.55
C THR A 334 13.14 9.28 15.27
N VAL A 335 12.07 9.06 14.51
CA VAL A 335 11.00 10.03 14.27
C VAL A 335 9.67 9.38 14.58
N ARG A 336 8.76 10.17 15.15
CA ARG A 336 7.36 9.78 15.37
C ARG A 336 6.50 10.54 14.38
N THR A 337 5.69 9.83 13.62
CA THR A 337 4.77 10.43 12.64
C THR A 337 3.43 9.71 12.71
N SER A 338 2.39 10.46 12.37
CA SER A 338 1.03 9.94 12.17
C SER A 338 0.62 9.89 10.70
N SER A 339 1.54 10.27 9.79
CA SER A 339 1.37 10.16 8.34
C SER A 339 2.10 8.92 7.82
N ASP A 340 1.88 8.60 6.55
CA ASP A 340 2.66 7.65 5.74
C ASP A 340 4.11 8.08 5.44
N ARG A 341 4.51 9.28 5.89
CA ARG A 341 5.84 9.85 5.66
C ARG A 341 6.53 10.22 6.97
N ALA A 342 7.78 9.81 7.09
CA ALA A 342 8.69 10.19 8.16
C ALA A 342 9.80 11.08 7.60
N SER A 343 9.75 12.36 7.97
CA SER A 343 10.76 13.35 7.59
C SER A 343 11.77 13.56 8.71
N GLY A 344 12.98 13.99 8.35
CA GLY A 344 14.04 14.34 9.32
C GLY A 344 14.82 13.14 9.87
N LEU A 345 14.63 11.95 9.32
CA LEU A 345 15.44 10.77 9.63
C LEU A 345 16.79 10.83 8.91
N LEU A 346 16.75 11.10 7.61
CA LEU A 346 17.92 11.33 6.77
C LEU A 346 17.85 12.74 6.18
N GLU A 347 18.99 13.39 6.05
CA GLU A 347 19.07 14.72 5.45
C GLU A 347 18.69 14.63 3.96
N GLY A 348 17.63 15.34 3.56
CA GLY A 348 17.17 15.37 2.17
C GLY A 348 16.40 14.13 1.69
N ILE A 349 16.14 13.14 2.56
CA ILE A 349 15.36 11.94 2.23
C ILE A 349 14.25 11.77 3.27
N ASP A 350 13.01 11.76 2.79
CA ASP A 350 11.85 11.30 3.55
C ASP A 350 11.67 9.80 3.33
N LEU A 351 11.33 9.07 4.39
CA LEU A 351 10.88 7.69 4.23
C LEU A 351 9.36 7.68 4.09
N GLN A 352 8.85 7.24 2.94
CA GLN A 352 7.46 6.87 2.77
C GLN A 352 7.31 5.38 3.05
N PHE A 353 6.26 5.01 3.76
CA PHE A 353 5.93 3.63 4.02
C PHE A 353 4.47 3.42 3.68
N ASP A 354 4.17 2.26 3.09
CA ASP A 354 2.79 1.82 3.04
C ASP A 354 2.35 1.68 4.49
N SER A 355 1.28 2.39 4.87
CA SER A 355 0.69 2.35 6.22
C SER A 355 0.06 0.98 6.49
N GLN A 356 0.78 -0.11 6.23
CA GLN A 356 0.43 -1.46 6.66
C GLN A 356 0.78 -1.68 8.14
N ALA A 357 1.49 -0.75 8.77
CA ALA A 357 1.48 -0.64 10.24
C ALA A 357 0.05 -0.44 10.79
N ALA A 358 -0.89 0.07 9.97
CA ALA A 358 -2.32 0.11 10.27
C ALA A 358 -3.01 -1.25 10.13
N GLN A 359 -2.52 -2.18 9.32
CA GLN A 359 -3.14 -3.50 9.19
C GLN A 359 -2.61 -4.50 10.21
N VAL A 360 -1.37 -4.34 10.67
CA VAL A 360 -0.82 -5.17 11.76
C VAL A 360 -1.37 -4.75 13.13
N ALA A 361 -1.82 -3.50 13.30
CA ALA A 361 -2.30 -3.03 14.60
C ALA A 361 -3.67 -2.33 14.61
N GLY A 362 -4.31 -2.20 13.46
CA GLY A 362 -5.57 -1.50 13.28
C GLY A 362 -6.61 -2.38 12.60
N THR A 363 -6.95 -3.48 13.27
CA THR A 363 -8.30 -4.08 13.39
C THR A 363 -8.11 -5.37 14.19
N GLY A 364 -8.19 -5.23 15.53
CA GLY A 364 -8.21 -6.39 16.43
C GLY A 364 -7.80 -6.16 17.89
N GLY A 365 -7.13 -5.05 18.24
CA GLY A 365 -6.48 -4.93 19.55
C GLY A 365 -7.31 -4.38 20.73
N ILE A 366 -8.51 -3.82 20.52
CA ILE A 366 -9.29 -3.19 21.63
C ILE A 366 -10.76 -3.60 21.62
N GLN A 367 -11.11 -4.81 21.15
CA GLN A 367 -12.41 -5.36 21.54
C GLN A 367 -12.48 -6.89 21.66
N SER A 368 -11.51 -7.65 21.11
CA SER A 368 -11.40 -9.12 21.30
C SER A 368 -9.94 -9.60 21.22
N GLY A 369 -9.07 -9.19 22.17
CA GLY A 369 -7.66 -9.58 22.16
C GLY A 369 -7.41 -10.95 22.83
N LEU A 370 -6.86 -11.90 22.09
CA LEU A 370 -6.26 -13.14 22.58
C LEU A 370 -4.76 -12.89 22.81
N ARG A 371 -4.24 -13.22 23.99
CA ARG A 371 -2.80 -13.13 24.25
C ARG A 371 -2.13 -14.50 24.17
N LEU A 372 -1.15 -14.63 23.27
CA LEU A 372 -0.23 -15.76 23.20
C LEU A 372 0.97 -15.50 24.11
N SER A 373 1.22 -16.42 25.04
CA SER A 373 2.30 -16.30 26.03
C SER A 373 3.68 -16.71 25.52
N ALA A 374 3.73 -17.45 24.40
CA ALA A 374 4.93 -17.87 23.70
C ALA A 374 4.59 -18.15 22.22
N ASP A 375 5.60 -18.12 21.35
CA ASP A 375 5.46 -18.46 19.94
C ASP A 375 4.87 -19.88 19.81
N GLN A 376 3.93 -20.05 18.89
CA GLN A 376 3.32 -21.34 18.57
C GLN A 376 3.62 -21.66 17.12
N SER A 377 4.21 -22.83 16.87
CA SER A 377 4.47 -23.28 15.51
C SER A 377 3.84 -24.63 15.24
N PHE A 378 3.39 -24.80 14.00
CA PHE A 378 2.90 -26.06 13.45
C PHE A 378 3.28 -26.13 11.97
N THR A 379 3.31 -27.34 11.42
CA THR A 379 3.72 -27.59 10.05
C THR A 379 2.56 -28.17 9.26
N VAL A 380 2.19 -27.54 8.15
CA VAL A 380 1.18 -28.03 7.22
C VAL A 380 1.88 -28.70 6.04
N ASN A 381 1.56 -29.97 5.80
CA ASN A 381 2.07 -30.73 4.67
C ASN A 381 0.94 -31.09 3.70
N VAL A 382 1.17 -30.82 2.42
CA VAL A 382 0.33 -31.30 1.31
C VAL A 382 1.26 -31.98 0.30
N GLY A 383 1.13 -33.30 0.16
CA GLY A 383 2.04 -34.09 -0.67
C GLY A 383 3.50 -34.01 -0.18
N THR A 384 4.40 -33.50 -1.02
CA THR A 384 5.83 -33.28 -0.68
C THR A 384 6.13 -31.85 -0.22
N SER A 385 5.14 -30.96 -0.26
CA SER A 385 5.30 -29.54 0.08
C SER A 385 4.95 -29.29 1.55
N VAL A 386 5.77 -28.47 2.19
CA VAL A 386 5.78 -28.24 3.64
C VAL A 386 5.75 -26.74 3.90
N ALA A 387 4.77 -26.28 4.68
CA ALA A 387 4.70 -24.92 5.20
C ALA A 387 4.82 -24.95 6.72
N THR A 388 5.87 -24.34 7.26
CA THR A 388 5.98 -24.09 8.69
C THR A 388 5.30 -22.77 9.00
N VAL A 389 4.24 -22.82 9.80
CA VAL A 389 3.49 -21.66 10.27
C VAL A 389 3.91 -21.37 11.70
N THR A 390 4.28 -20.11 11.97
CA THR A 390 4.64 -19.63 13.31
C THR A 390 3.79 -18.42 13.66
N VAL A 391 2.97 -18.53 14.71
CA VAL A 391 2.26 -17.41 15.31
C VAL A 391 3.07 -16.92 16.49
N VAL A 392 3.64 -15.72 16.36
CA VAL A 392 4.54 -15.13 17.37
C VAL A 392 3.77 -14.77 18.65
N ALA A 393 4.44 -14.83 19.80
CA ALA A 393 3.89 -14.37 21.07
C ALA A 393 3.45 -12.90 20.99
N GLY A 394 2.30 -12.58 21.56
CA GLY A 394 1.74 -11.24 21.48
C GLY A 394 0.23 -11.21 21.68
N ASP A 395 -0.32 -10.01 21.54
CA ASP A 395 -1.77 -9.79 21.56
C ASP A 395 -2.29 -9.83 20.12
N TRP A 396 -3.21 -10.74 19.86
CA TRP A 396 -3.77 -11.03 18.55
C TRP A 396 -5.30 -10.96 18.59
N SER A 397 -5.95 -10.58 17.49
CA SER A 397 -7.36 -10.97 17.29
C SER A 397 -7.42 -12.35 16.63
N MET A 398 -8.57 -13.03 16.74
CA MET A 398 -8.79 -14.32 16.10
C MET A 398 -8.58 -14.21 14.57
N GLU A 399 -9.10 -13.14 13.97
CA GLU A 399 -8.88 -12.80 12.56
C GLU A 399 -7.42 -12.45 12.24
N GLY A 400 -6.71 -11.86 13.20
CA GLY A 400 -5.27 -11.61 13.09
C GLY A 400 -4.46 -12.91 13.01
N ILE A 401 -4.82 -13.90 13.82
CA ILE A 401 -4.20 -15.23 13.80
C ILE A 401 -4.47 -15.91 12.45
N ALA A 402 -5.73 -15.98 12.00
CA ALA A 402 -6.08 -16.59 10.72
C ALA A 402 -5.37 -15.93 9.53
N ARG A 403 -5.31 -14.59 9.50
CA ARG A 403 -4.57 -13.86 8.46
C ARG A 403 -3.07 -14.14 8.49
N SER A 404 -2.46 -14.19 9.67
CA SER A 404 -1.03 -14.50 9.80
C SER A 404 -0.70 -15.92 9.35
N ILE A 405 -1.61 -16.86 9.60
CA ILE A 405 -1.48 -18.24 9.11
C ILE A 405 -1.62 -18.26 7.58
N GLN A 406 -2.62 -17.57 7.02
CA GLN A 406 -2.83 -17.52 5.57
C GLN A 406 -1.63 -16.90 4.83
N ASP A 407 -1.09 -15.80 5.33
CA ASP A 407 0.05 -15.12 4.71
C ASP A 407 1.30 -16.01 4.65
N GLN A 408 1.54 -16.81 5.69
CA GLN A 408 2.64 -17.78 5.73
C GLN A 408 2.41 -18.96 4.78
N ILE A 409 1.15 -19.41 4.63
CA ILE A 409 0.76 -20.41 3.64
C ILE A 409 0.98 -19.87 2.22
N ASP A 410 0.49 -18.67 1.90
CA ASP A 410 0.62 -18.04 0.58
C ASP A 410 2.09 -17.76 0.21
N THR A 411 2.90 -17.37 1.20
CA THR A 411 4.35 -17.20 1.01
C THR A 411 5.02 -18.53 0.68
N ALA A 412 4.61 -19.64 1.33
CA ALA A 412 5.10 -20.97 1.05
C ALA A 412 4.61 -21.51 -0.32
N VAL A 413 3.40 -21.14 -0.76
CA VAL A 413 2.88 -21.44 -2.10
C VAL A 413 3.78 -20.89 -3.20
N GLY A 414 4.37 -19.70 -2.98
CA GLY A 414 5.30 -19.05 -3.92
C GLY A 414 6.59 -19.82 -4.22
N VAL A 415 6.86 -20.91 -3.47
CA VAL A 415 8.07 -21.73 -3.62
C VAL A 415 7.81 -23.01 -4.44
N ASP A 416 6.67 -23.69 -4.24
CA ASP A 416 6.40 -25.02 -4.83
C ASP A 416 4.97 -25.27 -5.36
N GLY A 417 4.05 -24.29 -5.34
CA GLY A 417 2.74 -24.35 -6.02
C GLY A 417 1.71 -25.39 -5.52
N ASN A 418 2.11 -26.43 -4.78
CA ASN A 418 1.23 -27.53 -4.34
C ASN A 418 0.40 -27.20 -3.09
N LEU A 419 0.64 -26.05 -2.45
CA LEU A 419 -0.16 -25.55 -1.33
C LEU A 419 -1.33 -24.66 -1.79
N GLN A 420 -1.51 -24.47 -3.12
CA GLN A 420 -2.62 -23.70 -3.68
C GLN A 420 -3.95 -24.34 -3.29
N GLY A 421 -4.89 -23.54 -2.77
CA GLY A 421 -6.20 -24.02 -2.30
C GLY A 421 -6.31 -24.23 -0.79
N LEU A 422 -5.24 -24.01 -0.02
CA LEU A 422 -5.31 -23.95 1.45
C LEU A 422 -5.70 -22.53 1.90
N GLU A 423 -6.76 -22.43 2.69
CA GLU A 423 -7.31 -21.17 3.20
C GLU A 423 -7.53 -21.23 4.72
N ALA A 424 -7.14 -20.19 5.43
CA ALA A 424 -7.40 -19.96 6.84
C ALA A 424 -8.50 -18.91 7.02
N SER A 425 -9.58 -19.30 7.70
CA SER A 425 -10.75 -18.45 7.95
C SER A 425 -11.19 -18.54 9.40
N ILE A 426 -12.03 -17.59 9.83
CA ILE A 426 -12.71 -17.66 11.14
C ILE A 426 -14.15 -18.05 10.91
N VAL A 427 -14.58 -19.10 11.59
CA VAL A 427 -15.97 -19.56 11.60
C VAL A 427 -16.33 -19.84 13.06
N GLU A 428 -17.41 -19.23 13.56
CA GLU A 428 -17.94 -19.48 14.92
C GLU A 428 -16.92 -19.26 16.06
N GLY A 429 -15.94 -18.38 15.86
CA GLY A 429 -14.92 -18.09 16.88
C GLY A 429 -13.75 -19.09 16.90
N GLU A 430 -13.62 -19.93 15.88
CA GLU A 430 -12.51 -20.86 15.69
C GLU A 430 -11.72 -20.55 14.40
N VAL A 431 -10.41 -20.84 14.41
CA VAL A 431 -9.58 -20.77 13.21
C VAL A 431 -9.75 -22.06 12.41
N ARG A 432 -10.33 -21.96 11.21
CA ARG A 432 -10.55 -23.10 10.31
C ARG A 432 -9.57 -23.06 9.16
N LEU A 433 -8.91 -24.19 8.91
CA LEU A 433 -8.15 -24.44 7.69
C LEU A 433 -8.98 -25.28 6.72
N SER A 434 -9.30 -24.72 5.55
CA SER A 434 -9.97 -25.41 4.45
C SER A 434 -8.99 -25.67 3.32
N PHE A 435 -9.10 -26.83 2.69
CA PHE A 435 -8.27 -27.19 1.53
C PHE A 435 -9.17 -27.59 0.36
N ASP A 436 -9.04 -26.87 -0.76
CA ASP A 436 -9.69 -27.23 -2.03
C ASP A 436 -8.70 -27.94 -2.98
N PRO A 437 -8.78 -29.28 -3.11
CA PRO A 437 -7.90 -30.05 -3.97
C PRO A 437 -8.16 -29.82 -5.47
N ALA A 438 -9.26 -29.17 -5.88
CA ALA A 438 -9.52 -28.88 -7.29
C ALA A 438 -8.55 -27.82 -7.86
N ILE A 439 -7.94 -27.03 -6.98
CA ILE A 439 -7.00 -25.95 -7.32
C ILE A 439 -5.53 -26.45 -7.24
N ALA A 440 -5.24 -27.48 -6.44
CA ALA A 440 -3.91 -28.07 -6.28
C ALA A 440 -3.64 -29.20 -7.28
N SER A 441 -2.57 -29.09 -8.09
CA SER A 441 -2.23 -30.14 -9.08
C SER A 441 -1.61 -31.42 -8.50
N VAL A 442 -1.21 -31.46 -7.22
CA VAL A 442 -0.54 -32.62 -6.62
C VAL A 442 -0.83 -32.72 -5.11
N GLY A 443 -1.86 -33.48 -4.72
CA GLY A 443 -2.11 -33.88 -3.33
C GLY A 443 -3.59 -33.82 -2.95
N THR A 444 -4.18 -34.97 -2.59
CA THR A 444 -5.57 -35.05 -2.13
C THR A 444 -5.69 -35.10 -0.61
N THR A 445 -4.58 -34.92 0.12
CA THR A 445 -4.51 -35.05 1.57
C THR A 445 -3.67 -33.91 2.13
N PHE A 446 -4.21 -33.18 3.11
CA PHE A 446 -3.44 -32.27 3.94
C PHE A 446 -3.24 -32.87 5.33
N THR A 447 -2.08 -32.64 5.91
CA THR A 447 -1.73 -33.09 7.26
C THR A 447 -1.11 -31.94 8.03
N ILE A 448 -1.45 -31.84 9.31
CA ILE A 448 -0.84 -30.88 10.23
C ILE A 448 0.01 -31.69 11.20
N THR A 449 1.28 -31.29 11.35
CA THR A 449 2.30 -32.01 12.12
C THR A 449 3.16 -31.04 12.94
N ALA A 450 3.88 -31.55 13.95
CA ALA A 450 4.88 -30.81 14.71
C ALA A 450 4.36 -29.52 15.38
N ALA A 451 3.22 -29.62 16.07
CA ALA A 451 2.80 -28.58 17.00
C ALA A 451 3.74 -28.56 18.22
N THR A 452 4.26 -27.40 18.61
CA THR A 452 5.16 -27.25 19.78
C THR A 452 4.46 -27.42 21.12
N ALA A 453 3.13 -27.45 21.14
CA ALA A 453 2.29 -27.69 22.30
C ALA A 453 0.98 -28.36 21.87
N GLU A 454 0.43 -29.23 22.73
CA GLU A 454 -0.88 -29.87 22.55
C GLU A 454 -2.04 -28.85 22.53
N GLU A 455 -1.85 -27.69 23.18
CA GLU A 455 -2.87 -26.65 23.33
C GLU A 455 -2.28 -25.25 23.05
N LEU A 456 -3.00 -24.43 22.28
CA LEU A 456 -2.66 -23.02 22.11
C LEU A 456 -2.89 -22.28 23.44
N GLY A 457 -1.81 -21.78 24.05
CA GLY A 457 -1.79 -21.06 25.33
C GLY A 457 -2.45 -19.68 25.30
N ILE A 458 -3.73 -19.63 24.90
CA ILE A 458 -4.58 -18.45 24.74
C ILE A 458 -5.14 -18.04 26.09
N ARG A 459 -4.77 -16.84 26.57
CA ARG A 459 -5.37 -16.22 27.76
C ARG A 459 -6.39 -15.15 27.37
N ASN A 460 -7.59 -15.23 27.95
CA ASN A 460 -8.63 -14.21 27.85
C ASN A 460 -8.31 -13.04 28.79
N LEU A 461 -8.31 -11.81 28.28
CA LEU A 461 -8.24 -10.59 29.07
C LEU A 461 -9.67 -10.06 29.21
N GLY A 462 -10.32 -10.33 30.35
CA GLY A 462 -11.74 -10.04 30.60
C GLY A 462 -12.20 -8.59 30.37
N PRO A 463 -13.51 -8.30 30.52
CA PRO A 463 -14.16 -7.19 29.84
C PRO A 463 -13.90 -5.81 30.47
N THR A 464 -13.62 -4.82 29.63
CA THR A 464 -13.96 -3.40 29.91
C THR A 464 -15.12 -2.97 29.01
N SER A 465 -16.31 -2.96 29.62
CA SER A 465 -17.61 -2.38 29.21
C SER A 465 -18.26 -2.81 27.87
N GLY A 466 -19.41 -3.49 27.99
CA GLY A 466 -20.41 -3.70 26.94
C GLY A 466 -20.54 -5.18 26.55
N PHE A 467 -21.60 -5.84 27.04
CA PHE A 467 -21.70 -7.30 27.19
C PHE A 467 -21.67 -8.12 25.89
N VAL A 468 -20.70 -9.03 25.79
CA VAL A 468 -20.92 -10.44 25.42
C VAL A 468 -20.19 -11.29 26.44
N GLN A 469 -20.86 -12.32 26.94
CA GLN A 469 -20.33 -13.29 27.87
C GLN A 469 -19.41 -14.25 27.09
N GLY A 470 -18.10 -14.02 27.18
CA GLY A 470 -17.10 -14.96 26.68
C GLY A 470 -16.78 -15.97 27.78
N ASP A 471 -17.45 -17.12 27.76
CA ASP A 471 -17.03 -18.28 28.55
C ASP A 471 -15.99 -19.06 27.73
N LYS A 472 -14.73 -19.08 28.19
CA LYS A 472 -13.79 -20.16 27.90
C LYS A 472 -13.67 -20.99 29.17
N ASP A 473 -14.15 -22.23 29.13
CA ASP A 473 -14.06 -23.20 30.24
C ASP A 473 -13.17 -24.40 29.84
N ASP A 474 -11.86 -24.15 29.88
CA ASP A 474 -10.87 -24.67 30.83
C ASP A 474 -10.82 -26.16 31.24
N SER A 475 -11.53 -27.09 30.61
CA SER A 475 -11.30 -28.52 30.93
C SER A 475 -10.63 -29.37 29.86
N LYS A 476 -10.79 -29.11 28.54
CA LYS A 476 -10.18 -29.89 27.44
C LYS A 476 -10.19 -29.13 26.10
N ALA A 477 -9.16 -28.39 25.77
CA ALA A 477 -9.13 -27.66 24.49
C ALA A 477 -8.73 -28.57 23.32
N ILE A 478 -9.64 -29.43 22.84
CA ILE A 478 -9.67 -29.89 21.44
C ILE A 478 -11.13 -30.12 21.02
N SER A 479 -11.68 -29.24 20.19
CA SER A 479 -12.73 -29.55 19.20
C SER A 479 -12.82 -28.33 18.26
N GLY A 480 -12.86 -28.56 16.93
CA GLY A 480 -12.91 -27.45 15.97
C GLY A 480 -12.25 -27.63 14.59
N PHE A 481 -11.97 -28.84 14.13
CA PHE A 481 -12.03 -29.12 12.68
C PHE A 481 -13.42 -29.67 12.41
N SER A 482 -14.43 -28.80 12.21
CA SER A 482 -15.82 -29.24 12.08
C SER A 482 -16.00 -30.12 10.83
N GLN A 483 -16.69 -31.23 11.05
CA GLN A 483 -17.06 -32.24 10.06
C GLN A 483 -18.09 -31.67 9.08
N TYR A 484 -17.96 -32.04 7.81
CA TYR A 484 -19.07 -32.02 6.85
C TYR A 484 -19.12 -33.36 6.11
N HIS A 485 -20.28 -34.00 6.09
CA HIS A 485 -20.58 -35.09 5.17
C HIS A 485 -22.08 -35.10 4.83
N THR A 486 -22.43 -35.22 3.54
CA THR A 486 -23.13 -36.40 3.00
C THR A 486 -23.03 -36.54 1.47
N THR A 487 -22.27 -37.57 1.08
CA THR A 487 -22.46 -38.52 -0.04
C THR A 487 -22.16 -38.08 -1.49
N GLY A 488 -21.05 -38.61 -2.02
CA GLY A 488 -20.80 -38.80 -3.45
C GLY A 488 -19.51 -38.17 -3.96
N GLY A 489 -18.34 -38.69 -3.54
CA GLY A 489 -17.04 -38.10 -3.86
C GLY A 489 -15.84 -39.02 -3.64
N THR A 490 -14.67 -38.65 -4.16
CA THR A 490 -13.41 -39.36 -3.90
C THR A 490 -12.97 -39.15 -2.45
N LEU A 491 -12.45 -40.20 -1.82
CA LEU A 491 -12.09 -40.23 -0.41
C LEU A 491 -10.86 -39.33 -0.12
N VAL A 492 -11.01 -38.37 0.78
CA VAL A 492 -9.91 -37.55 1.33
C VAL A 492 -9.66 -37.97 2.77
N THR A 493 -8.42 -38.31 3.11
CA THR A 493 -8.01 -38.75 4.45
C THR A 493 -7.19 -37.64 5.12
N PHE A 494 -7.61 -37.25 6.31
CA PHE A 494 -6.97 -36.28 7.20
C PHE A 494 -6.28 -37.07 8.29
N THR A 495 -5.01 -36.81 8.55
CA THR A 495 -4.29 -37.42 9.67
C THR A 495 -3.74 -36.30 10.54
N LEU A 496 -4.25 -36.20 11.76
CA LEU A 496 -3.71 -35.33 12.81
C LEU A 496 -2.73 -36.18 13.61
N THR A 497 -1.45 -35.78 13.62
CA THR A 497 -0.41 -36.49 14.37
C THR A 497 0.19 -35.54 15.40
N ASP A 498 0.10 -35.92 16.67
CA ASP A 498 0.65 -35.15 17.78
C ASP A 498 2.17 -35.39 17.95
N ALA A 499 2.84 -34.58 18.79
CA ALA A 499 4.24 -34.70 19.17
C ALA A 499 4.59 -36.07 19.77
N ASP A 500 3.62 -36.77 20.36
CA ASP A 500 3.76 -38.13 20.89
C ASP A 500 3.49 -39.25 19.86
N ALA A 501 3.31 -38.88 18.58
CA ALA A 501 3.04 -39.78 17.44
C ALA A 501 1.69 -40.51 17.48
N ASP A 502 0.75 -40.05 18.32
CA ASP A 502 -0.64 -40.49 18.27
C ASP A 502 -1.32 -39.88 17.03
N ALA A 503 -1.92 -40.75 16.20
CA ALA A 503 -2.55 -40.36 14.94
C ALA A 503 -4.08 -40.55 15.01
N SER A 504 -4.83 -39.46 14.85
CA SER A 504 -6.27 -39.54 14.58
C SER A 504 -6.52 -39.37 13.07
N VAL A 505 -7.20 -40.35 12.49
CA VAL A 505 -7.51 -40.39 11.05
C VAL A 505 -8.98 -40.07 10.84
N ILE A 506 -9.26 -38.99 10.12
CA ILE A 506 -10.61 -38.53 9.76
C ILE A 506 -10.74 -38.64 8.24
N THR A 507 -11.87 -39.11 7.72
CA THR A 507 -12.11 -39.23 6.27
C THR A 507 -13.30 -38.37 5.85
N ALA A 508 -13.14 -37.55 4.80
CA ALA A 508 -14.22 -36.77 4.19
C ALA A 508 -14.26 -36.94 2.66
N TYR A 509 -15.32 -36.45 2.01
CA TYR A 509 -15.61 -36.66 0.59
C TYR A 509 -15.68 -35.31 -0.15
N THR A 510 -15.15 -35.21 -1.38
CA THR A 510 -15.24 -33.99 -2.21
C THR A 510 -16.40 -34.06 -3.21
N THR A 511 -17.20 -33.00 -3.35
CA THR A 511 -18.32 -32.96 -4.30
C THR A 511 -17.86 -32.45 -5.67
N THR A 512 -18.44 -32.98 -6.75
CA THR A 512 -18.25 -32.47 -8.12
C THR A 512 -19.54 -31.93 -8.74
N ASN A 513 -20.55 -31.52 -7.95
CA ASN A 513 -21.78 -30.99 -8.56
C ASN A 513 -22.54 -29.95 -7.74
N VAL A 514 -23.07 -28.98 -8.49
CA VAL A 514 -23.85 -27.82 -8.04
C VAL A 514 -25.32 -28.24 -7.89
N ALA A 515 -25.75 -28.63 -6.68
CA ALA A 515 -27.16 -28.56 -6.28
C ALA A 515 -27.35 -28.94 -4.81
N GLN A 516 -28.31 -28.23 -4.19
CA GLN A 516 -29.02 -28.49 -2.92
C GLN A 516 -28.49 -27.73 -1.70
N ALA A 517 -29.31 -26.76 -1.30
CA ALA A 517 -29.08 -25.74 -0.30
C ALA A 517 -30.12 -25.83 0.85
N GLU A 518 -30.51 -27.03 1.29
CA GLU A 518 -31.63 -27.17 2.26
C GLU A 518 -31.41 -28.06 3.50
N ASP A 519 -30.27 -28.72 3.72
CA ASP A 519 -30.11 -29.58 4.90
C ASP A 519 -29.12 -28.99 5.94
N LEU A 520 -29.63 -28.07 6.77
CA LEU A 520 -29.07 -27.69 8.07
C LEU A 520 -30.01 -28.21 9.17
N ILE A 521 -29.67 -29.36 9.77
CA ILE A 521 -30.24 -29.78 11.05
C ILE A 521 -29.11 -29.84 12.07
N GLU A 522 -29.24 -28.97 13.06
CA GLU A 522 -28.50 -28.92 14.31
C GLU A 522 -28.64 -30.27 15.06
N ILE A 523 -27.52 -30.92 15.39
CA ILE A 523 -27.52 -32.05 16.32
C ILE A 523 -26.67 -31.66 17.53
N ASN A 524 -27.37 -31.37 18.62
CA ASN A 524 -26.83 -31.39 19.98
C ASN A 524 -26.30 -32.78 20.32
N ASP A 525 -25.07 -32.86 20.82
CA ASP A 525 -24.74 -33.35 22.18
C ASP A 525 -23.25 -33.12 22.49
#